data_AF-A0A194VGV0-F1
#
_entry.id   AF-A0A194VGV0-F1
#
_cell.length_a   1.000
_cell.length_b   1.000
_cell.length_c   1.000
_cell.angle_alpha   90.00
_cell.angle_beta   90.00
_cell.angle_gamma   90.00
#
_symmetry.space_group_name_H-M   'P 1'
#
loop_
_entity.id
_entity.type
_entity.pdbx_description
1 polymer ?
#
loop_
_entity_poly.entity_id
_entity_poly.type
_entity_poly.pdbx_seq_one_letter_code
_entity_poly.pdbx_strand_id
1 'polypeptide(L)'
;MPPTVCHVDHHMVNSQIRVAPVSALQYRARAPGSDSFGPAVDARPKGREIRESITGVDDVFDYIIVGGGTAGNALATRLSQGLPSASILVIEAGPYVTDDLDINVPGLRGKTLGTIYDWNFTTLPVEALHDRTINVNRGRVLGGCSAHNGLIWNRAAAAEYDAWEELGNPGWNWETIYAAMQKSENYTGKCTDKNVSRRVLVVRNKLISPLLNLWEPSVGNVSSLVGNNNSDQGSPIGISLGGPNSIDPTHYNASYSTNGYLPQAGPNLTILPNTTVAKVNLQQTASGSHESLYTATGVTLLDGTTLTANKEVILSAGVIQSPQLLELSGIGQPDVLRAAGITPLIDLAGVGENYQDHNGLTMSYQLKDDTDYLTRDLLTTNATFAAEELAKWFADEMSLYDSGGGVGFAFADWTTLLGADKAAQLKALAKSTNASSSSPQPLDVVTRMKLALLDDPSVPQAELVIGTGYSGSKGYPAKGTPLYGKRFINLEAAVQHSLSRGSTHVNTTDPLLGKPIIDARFFSHAYDRAGTVALARVLRAVAAAEPLRSVLAGEYEPGLAVVPEDATDEQWWEGYLADVASSTWHESGTCAMLPRGEGGVVGADLRFTAYEDPG
;
A
#
# COMPACT_ATOMS: atom_id res chain seq x y z
N MET A 1 51.07 -0.19 28.26
CA MET A 1 50.61 -0.04 26.86
C MET A 1 49.56 -1.10 26.61
N PRO A 2 48.26 -0.75 26.59
CA PRO A 2 47.20 -1.67 26.18
C PRO A 2 46.88 -1.50 24.67
N PRO A 3 46.27 -2.50 24.03
CA PRO A 3 46.09 -2.56 22.59
C PRO A 3 44.89 -1.76 22.12
N THR A 4 45.06 -1.16 20.95
CA THR A 4 44.12 -0.31 20.21
C THR A 4 42.89 -1.10 19.76
N VAL A 5 41.71 -0.59 20.09
CA VAL A 5 40.41 -1.06 19.56
C VAL A 5 40.20 -0.40 18.20
N CYS A 6 40.08 -1.21 17.15
CA CYS A 6 39.62 -0.75 15.84
C CYS A 6 38.08 -0.65 15.86
N HIS A 7 37.56 0.56 15.70
CA HIS A 7 36.15 0.81 15.37
C HIS A 7 35.82 0.15 14.02
N VAL A 8 34.74 -0.62 13.99
CA VAL A 8 34.13 -1.14 12.76
C VAL A 8 32.96 -0.22 12.43
N ASP A 9 33.04 0.46 11.30
CA ASP A 9 31.97 1.29 10.76
C ASP A 9 30.74 0.43 10.42
N HIS A 10 29.62 0.68 11.09
CA HIS A 10 28.31 0.10 10.78
C HIS A 10 27.66 0.80 9.59
N HIS A 11 28.14 0.53 8.38
CA HIS A 11 27.51 0.94 7.11
C HIS A 11 27.33 -0.26 6.17
N MET A 12 26.65 -1.32 6.60
CA MET A 12 26.36 -2.49 5.76
C MET A 12 25.02 -3.16 6.17
N VAL A 13 23.89 -2.45 6.03
CA VAL A 13 22.56 -3.09 5.93
C VAL A 13 21.79 -2.35 4.84
N ASN A 14 22.20 -2.58 3.59
CA ASN A 14 21.59 -1.93 2.43
C ASN A 14 21.62 -2.89 1.22
N SER A 15 21.15 -4.12 1.45
CA SER A 15 21.02 -5.15 0.42
C SER A 15 19.58 -5.65 0.31
N GLN A 16 18.62 -4.72 0.21
CA GLN A 16 17.60 -4.95 -0.80
C GLN A 16 18.32 -4.95 -2.14
N ILE A 17 18.02 -5.94 -2.97
CA ILE A 17 18.69 -6.22 -4.23
C ILE A 17 18.90 -4.91 -5.00
N ARG A 18 20.10 -4.32 -4.91
CA ARG A 18 20.62 -3.47 -5.98
C ARG A 18 20.82 -4.44 -7.14
N VAL A 19 19.72 -4.71 -7.85
CA VAL A 19 19.85 -5.07 -9.25
C VAL A 19 20.61 -3.88 -9.78
N ALA A 20 21.86 -4.08 -10.20
CA ALA A 20 22.54 -3.08 -10.99
C ALA A 20 21.50 -2.58 -11.99
N PRO A 21 21.29 -1.26 -12.16
CA PRO A 21 20.33 -0.78 -13.14
C PRO A 21 20.83 -1.30 -14.49
N VAL A 22 20.30 -2.45 -14.92
CA VAL A 22 20.18 -2.78 -16.31
C VAL A 22 19.08 -1.82 -16.73
N SER A 23 19.48 -0.56 -16.93
CA SER A 23 18.62 0.46 -17.46
C SER A 23 17.88 -0.18 -18.63
N ALA A 24 16.57 -0.01 -18.72
CA ALA A 24 15.79 -0.38 -19.91
C ALA A 24 16.45 0.14 -21.22
N LEU A 25 17.38 1.10 -21.13
CA LEU A 25 18.31 1.50 -22.19
C LEU A 25 19.10 0.35 -22.84
N GLN A 26 19.48 -0.72 -22.13
CA GLN A 26 20.25 -1.84 -22.69
C GLN A 26 19.40 -2.81 -23.54
N TYR A 27 18.07 -2.77 -23.40
CA TYR A 27 17.12 -3.48 -24.29
C TYR A 27 16.54 -2.58 -25.40
N ARG A 28 17.18 -1.44 -25.69
CA ARG A 28 16.84 -0.55 -26.83
C ARG A 28 17.09 -1.14 -28.23
N ALA A 29 17.20 -2.46 -28.36
CA ALA A 29 17.18 -3.08 -29.68
C ALA A 29 15.71 -3.17 -30.13
N ARG A 30 15.27 -2.18 -30.92
CA ARG A 30 14.01 -2.23 -31.66
C ARG A 30 13.91 -3.57 -32.40
N ALA A 31 12.78 -4.26 -32.29
CA ALA A 31 12.42 -5.24 -33.30
C ALA A 31 12.41 -4.51 -34.67
N PRO A 32 13.06 -5.04 -35.73
CA PRO A 32 13.06 -4.39 -37.03
C PRO A 32 11.61 -4.27 -37.53
N GLY A 33 11.07 -3.04 -37.56
CA GLY A 33 9.77 -2.75 -38.17
C GLY A 33 8.60 -2.37 -37.25
N SER A 34 8.79 -2.19 -35.93
CA SER A 34 7.74 -1.62 -35.06
C SER A 34 8.08 -0.21 -34.57
N ASP A 35 7.14 0.73 -34.73
CA ASP A 35 7.23 2.10 -34.20
C ASP A 35 6.77 2.19 -32.74
N SER A 36 6.34 1.08 -32.13
CA SER A 36 5.89 1.00 -30.73
C SER A 36 6.48 -0.21 -30.00
N PHE A 37 6.76 -0.02 -28.71
CA PHE A 37 7.10 -1.10 -27.76
C PHE A 37 5.78 -1.77 -27.33
N GLY A 38 5.51 -2.98 -27.83
CA GLY A 38 4.26 -3.69 -27.58
C GLY A 38 3.01 -2.93 -28.06
N PRO A 39 1.80 -3.48 -27.84
CA PRO A 39 0.57 -2.72 -27.97
C PRO A 39 0.54 -1.69 -26.83
N ALA A 40 1.02 -0.48 -27.10
CA ALA A 40 0.90 0.63 -26.18
C ALA A 40 -0.59 0.78 -25.82
N VAL A 41 -0.94 0.60 -24.54
CA VAL A 41 -2.23 1.08 -24.06
C VAL A 41 -2.17 2.59 -24.23
N ASP A 42 -2.90 3.12 -25.22
CA ASP A 42 -3.02 4.56 -25.41
C ASP A 42 -3.80 5.13 -24.21
N ALA A 43 -3.08 5.34 -23.12
CA ALA A 43 -3.54 6.02 -21.92
C ALA A 43 -3.53 7.54 -22.14
N ARG A 44 -3.17 8.02 -23.36
CA ARG A 44 -3.20 9.45 -23.63
C ARG A 44 -4.62 9.95 -23.55
N PRO A 45 -4.81 11.08 -22.88
CA PRO A 45 -6.15 11.44 -22.55
C PRO A 45 -6.79 12.08 -23.81
N LYS A 46 -7.68 11.37 -24.53
CA LYS A 46 -8.29 11.86 -25.79
C LYS A 46 -8.98 13.22 -25.59
N GLY A 47 -8.54 14.23 -26.33
CA GLY A 47 -9.17 15.56 -26.36
C GLY A 47 -8.96 16.40 -25.09
N ARG A 48 -7.91 16.13 -24.31
CA ARG A 48 -7.60 16.84 -23.06
C ARG A 48 -6.24 17.53 -23.12
N GLU A 49 -6.11 18.58 -22.32
CA GLU A 49 -4.87 19.35 -22.22
C GLU A 49 -4.00 18.77 -21.11
N ILE A 50 -2.90 18.11 -21.50
CA ILE A 50 -1.78 17.86 -20.59
C ILE A 50 -0.86 19.07 -20.74
N ARG A 51 -0.73 19.85 -19.67
CA ARG A 51 0.13 21.02 -19.66
C ARG A 51 1.51 20.64 -19.12
N GLU A 52 2.56 21.01 -19.83
CA GLU A 52 3.94 20.90 -19.32
C GLU A 52 4.28 22.01 -18.32
N SER A 53 3.54 23.13 -18.36
CA SER A 53 3.64 24.24 -17.42
C SER A 53 2.36 25.08 -17.44
N ILE A 54 2.13 25.85 -16.38
CA ILE A 54 1.14 26.92 -16.36
C ILE A 54 1.90 28.23 -16.62
N THR A 55 1.52 28.97 -17.67
CA THR A 55 2.20 30.20 -18.10
C THR A 55 1.54 31.48 -17.59
N GLY A 56 0.45 31.37 -16.82
CA GLY A 56 -0.33 32.49 -16.30
C GLY A 56 -0.32 32.58 -14.77
N VAL A 57 -0.24 33.80 -14.24
CA VAL A 57 -0.32 34.12 -12.80
C VAL A 57 -1.77 34.03 -12.27
N ASP A 58 -2.76 33.79 -13.14
CA ASP A 58 -4.21 33.86 -12.83
C ASP A 58 -5.01 32.67 -13.43
N ASP A 59 -4.46 31.45 -13.46
CA ASP A 59 -5.25 30.30 -13.92
C ASP A 59 -6.31 29.91 -12.86
N VAL A 60 -7.58 30.07 -13.24
CA VAL A 60 -8.76 29.81 -12.40
C VAL A 60 -9.43 28.50 -12.82
N PHE A 61 -9.63 27.61 -11.86
CA PHE A 61 -10.38 26.36 -12.02
C PHE A 61 -11.58 26.32 -11.07
N ASP A 62 -12.62 25.56 -11.38
CA ASP A 62 -13.69 25.30 -10.40
C ASP A 62 -13.21 24.34 -9.31
N TYR A 63 -12.51 23.28 -9.72
CA TYR A 63 -11.98 22.25 -8.82
C TYR A 63 -10.49 22.06 -9.03
N ILE A 64 -9.72 22.07 -7.94
CA ILE A 64 -8.30 21.69 -7.95
C ILE A 64 -8.12 20.43 -7.10
N ILE A 65 -7.61 19.36 -7.71
CA ILE A 65 -7.30 18.10 -7.05
C ILE A 65 -5.78 18.00 -6.92
N VAL A 66 -5.29 17.89 -5.68
CA VAL A 66 -3.86 17.78 -5.38
C VAL A 66 -3.49 16.31 -5.20
N GLY A 67 -2.75 15.75 -6.16
CA GLY A 67 -2.37 14.34 -6.22
C GLY A 67 -3.19 13.58 -7.27
N GLY A 68 -2.54 13.19 -8.36
CA GLY A 68 -3.10 12.34 -9.43
C GLY A 68 -2.95 10.85 -9.13
N GLY A 69 -3.18 10.46 -7.87
CA GLY A 69 -3.08 9.08 -7.41
C GLY A 69 -4.33 8.24 -7.66
N THR A 70 -4.44 7.11 -6.98
CA THR A 70 -5.56 6.16 -7.10
C THR A 70 -6.93 6.83 -6.94
N ALA A 71 -7.12 7.59 -5.84
CA ALA A 71 -8.36 8.30 -5.56
C ALA A 71 -8.52 9.56 -6.44
N GLY A 72 -7.45 10.32 -6.62
CA GLY A 72 -7.47 11.59 -7.37
C GLY A 72 -7.91 11.44 -8.83
N ASN A 73 -7.36 10.45 -9.55
CA ASN A 73 -7.74 10.19 -10.94
C ASN A 73 -9.18 9.68 -11.08
N ALA A 74 -9.63 8.85 -10.13
CA ALA A 74 -11.00 8.37 -10.08
C ALA A 74 -11.98 9.55 -9.89
N LEU A 75 -11.73 10.40 -8.89
CA LEU A 75 -12.52 11.58 -8.59
C LEU A 75 -12.54 12.56 -9.77
N ALA A 76 -11.38 12.93 -10.30
CA ALA A 76 -11.24 13.87 -11.41
C ALA A 76 -12.06 13.42 -12.63
N THR A 77 -11.99 12.12 -12.94
CA THR A 77 -12.74 11.52 -14.04
C THR A 77 -14.25 11.60 -13.79
N ARG A 78 -14.73 11.27 -12.58
CA ARG A 78 -16.16 11.34 -12.26
C ARG A 78 -16.68 12.78 -12.22
N LEU A 79 -15.92 13.72 -11.66
CA LEU A 79 -16.27 15.14 -11.66
C LEU A 79 -16.37 15.68 -13.08
N SER A 80 -15.40 15.36 -13.95
CA SER A 80 -15.43 15.84 -15.34
C SER A 80 -16.63 15.32 -16.14
N GLN A 81 -17.06 14.08 -15.87
CA GLN A 81 -18.25 13.49 -16.47
C GLN A 81 -19.55 14.06 -15.90
N GLY A 82 -19.64 14.21 -14.57
CA GLY A 82 -20.84 14.65 -13.88
C GLY A 82 -21.10 16.16 -13.99
N LEU A 83 -20.04 16.96 -14.15
CA LEU A 83 -20.07 18.41 -14.22
C LEU A 83 -19.37 18.91 -15.50
N PRO A 84 -19.95 18.69 -16.69
CA PRO A 84 -19.29 18.98 -17.97
C PRO A 84 -18.98 20.46 -18.21
N SER A 85 -19.63 21.36 -17.48
CA SER A 85 -19.38 22.81 -17.54
C SER A 85 -18.32 23.30 -16.56
N ALA A 86 -17.88 22.46 -15.62
CA ALA A 86 -16.90 22.86 -14.62
C ALA A 86 -15.47 22.70 -15.15
N SER A 87 -14.54 23.60 -14.79
CA SER A 87 -13.12 23.43 -15.08
C SER A 87 -12.41 22.68 -13.95
N ILE A 88 -11.69 21.60 -14.28
CA ILE A 88 -11.08 20.72 -13.28
C ILE A 88 -9.58 20.61 -13.56
N LEU A 89 -8.76 20.82 -12.54
CA LEU A 89 -7.32 20.64 -12.58
C LEU A 89 -6.88 19.51 -11.65
N VAL A 90 -6.06 18.60 -12.16
CA VAL A 90 -5.28 17.66 -11.34
C VAL A 90 -3.82 18.08 -11.37
N ILE A 91 -3.22 18.25 -10.18
CA ILE A 91 -1.80 18.56 -10.02
C ILE A 91 -1.09 17.34 -9.45
N GLU A 92 -0.06 16.85 -10.14
CA GLU A 92 0.69 15.66 -9.75
C GLU A 92 2.19 15.97 -9.68
N ALA A 93 2.83 15.60 -8.57
CA ALA A 93 4.25 15.86 -8.34
C ALA A 93 5.17 14.98 -9.18
N GLY A 94 4.72 13.77 -9.52
CA GLY A 94 5.42 12.84 -10.37
C GLY A 94 5.19 13.05 -11.88
N PRO A 95 5.96 12.35 -12.72
CA PRO A 95 5.81 12.43 -14.16
C PRO A 95 4.53 11.76 -14.64
N TYR A 96 4.09 12.13 -15.84
CA TYR A 96 3.15 11.35 -16.62
C TYR A 96 3.92 10.44 -17.57
N VAL A 97 3.76 9.13 -17.40
CA VAL A 97 4.40 8.10 -18.23
C VAL A 97 3.37 7.04 -18.60
N THR A 98 3.39 6.59 -19.85
CA THR A 98 2.40 5.63 -20.38
C THR A 98 3.02 4.37 -20.95
N ASP A 99 4.31 4.38 -21.26
CA ASP A 99 5.02 3.36 -22.02
C ASP A 99 6.21 2.74 -21.25
N ASP A 100 6.36 3.05 -19.95
CA ASP A 100 7.41 2.47 -19.12
C ASP A 100 7.08 1.00 -18.77
N LEU A 101 8.01 0.09 -19.09
CA LEU A 101 7.84 -1.34 -18.84
C LEU A 101 7.91 -1.68 -17.35
N ASP A 102 8.66 -0.94 -16.55
CA ASP A 102 8.78 -1.19 -15.11
C ASP A 102 7.45 -0.92 -14.37
N ILE A 103 6.56 -0.13 -14.98
CA ILE A 103 5.18 0.10 -14.53
C ILE A 103 4.21 -0.86 -15.20
N ASN A 104 4.28 -0.97 -16.53
CA ASN A 104 3.23 -1.62 -17.30
C ASN A 104 3.32 -3.14 -17.35
N VAL A 105 4.49 -3.75 -17.16
CA VAL A 105 4.65 -5.22 -17.22
C VAL A 105 4.46 -5.80 -15.81
N PRO A 106 3.40 -6.60 -15.55
CA PRO A 106 3.11 -7.10 -14.21
C PRO A 106 4.29 -7.81 -13.53
N GLY A 107 5.01 -8.67 -14.26
CA GLY A 107 6.16 -9.40 -13.71
C GLY A 107 7.37 -8.52 -13.37
N LEU A 108 7.39 -7.26 -13.80
CA LEU A 108 8.39 -6.25 -13.40
C LEU A 108 7.97 -5.45 -12.16
N ARG A 109 6.83 -5.77 -11.52
CA ARG A 109 6.42 -5.10 -10.26
C ARG A 109 7.56 -5.05 -9.25
N GLY A 110 7.69 -3.90 -8.59
CA GLY A 110 8.77 -3.59 -7.63
C GLY A 110 10.01 -2.96 -8.26
N LYS A 111 10.18 -2.96 -9.59
CA LYS A 111 11.33 -2.31 -10.26
C LYS A 111 11.34 -0.79 -10.11
N THR A 112 10.18 -0.19 -9.85
CA THR A 112 10.02 1.26 -9.69
C THR A 112 10.39 1.77 -8.28
N LEU A 113 10.57 0.89 -7.30
CA LEU A 113 10.97 1.24 -5.92
C LEU A 113 12.33 1.94 -5.91
N GLY A 114 12.44 3.06 -5.19
CA GLY A 114 13.66 3.86 -5.11
C GLY A 114 14.06 4.61 -6.40
N THR A 115 13.22 4.58 -7.44
CA THR A 115 13.44 5.33 -8.69
C THR A 115 12.79 6.72 -8.62
N ILE A 116 12.75 7.43 -9.75
CA ILE A 116 12.05 8.72 -9.87
C ILE A 116 10.53 8.62 -9.62
N TYR A 117 9.96 7.40 -9.71
CA TYR A 117 8.55 7.10 -9.50
C TYR A 117 8.19 6.83 -8.03
N ASP A 118 9.14 6.97 -7.11
CA ASP A 118 8.96 6.71 -5.69
C ASP A 118 9.35 7.94 -4.87
N TRP A 119 8.48 8.34 -3.95
CA TRP A 119 8.81 9.35 -2.95
C TRP A 119 9.94 8.91 -2.00
N ASN A 120 10.10 7.59 -1.83
CA ASN A 120 11.15 6.96 -1.05
C ASN A 120 11.17 7.49 0.38
N PHE A 121 10.00 7.56 1.03
CA PHE A 121 9.91 7.97 2.44
C PHE A 121 10.45 6.86 3.34
N THR A 122 10.82 7.26 4.56
CA THR A 122 11.32 6.37 5.58
C THR A 122 10.78 6.80 6.94
N THR A 123 10.59 5.84 7.85
CA THR A 123 10.22 6.14 9.22
C THR A 123 11.39 6.73 10.02
N LEU A 124 11.10 7.28 11.19
CA LEU A 124 12.09 7.34 12.28
C LEU A 124 12.53 5.92 12.69
N PRO A 125 13.68 5.77 13.35
CA PRO A 125 14.08 4.50 13.96
C PRO A 125 12.95 3.91 14.82
N VAL A 126 12.62 2.65 14.59
CA VAL A 126 11.58 1.95 15.34
C VAL A 126 12.23 1.07 16.41
N GLU A 127 12.08 1.48 17.67
CA GLU A 127 12.70 0.81 18.83
C GLU A 127 12.42 -0.70 18.86
N ALA A 128 11.15 -1.10 18.65
CA ALA A 128 10.73 -2.51 18.66
C ALA A 128 11.34 -3.36 17.53
N LEU A 129 12.01 -2.73 16.55
CA LEU A 129 12.62 -3.35 15.38
C LEU A 129 14.13 -3.09 15.35
N HIS A 130 14.79 -3.06 16.51
CA HIS A 130 16.22 -2.78 16.65
C HIS A 130 16.64 -1.44 16.01
N ASP A 131 15.83 -0.41 16.22
CA ASP A 131 16.04 0.93 15.67
C ASP A 131 16.13 0.97 14.13
N ARG A 132 15.60 -0.06 13.45
CA ARG A 132 15.51 -0.05 11.99
C ARG A 132 14.63 1.10 11.53
N THR A 133 15.12 1.78 10.50
CA THR A 133 14.32 2.68 9.69
C THR A 133 13.60 1.88 8.61
N ILE A 134 12.28 2.02 8.53
CA ILE A 134 11.45 1.25 7.63
C ILE A 134 11.13 2.08 6.37
N ASN A 135 11.22 1.46 5.20
CA ASN A 135 10.88 2.10 3.93
C ASN A 135 9.36 2.23 3.79
N VAL A 136 8.90 3.43 3.47
CA VAL A 136 7.50 3.80 3.24
C VAL A 136 7.40 4.26 1.77
N ASN A 137 7.49 3.30 0.85
CA ASN A 137 7.52 3.58 -0.58
C ASN A 137 6.13 4.07 -1.03
N ARG A 138 6.08 5.21 -1.72
CA ARG A 138 4.83 5.82 -2.19
C ARG A 138 5.00 6.27 -3.63
N GLY A 139 4.07 5.90 -4.49
CA GLY A 139 4.12 6.27 -5.91
C GLY A 139 4.14 7.78 -6.12
N ARG A 140 5.20 8.27 -6.76
CA ARG A 140 5.42 9.63 -7.25
C ARG A 140 5.37 9.62 -8.78
N VAL A 141 4.17 9.40 -9.30
CA VAL A 141 3.89 9.27 -10.74
C VAL A 141 2.39 9.46 -10.91
N LEU A 142 1.93 9.95 -12.07
CA LEU A 142 0.50 9.96 -12.35
C LEU A 142 -0.05 8.53 -12.31
N GLY A 143 -0.97 8.28 -11.38
CA GLY A 143 -1.45 6.96 -10.99
C GLY A 143 -1.15 6.63 -9.52
N GLY A 144 -0.19 7.33 -8.92
CA GLY A 144 0.26 7.16 -7.55
C GLY A 144 0.63 5.71 -7.26
N CYS A 145 0.23 5.22 -6.08
CA CYS A 145 0.54 3.86 -5.66
C CYS A 145 -0.11 2.78 -6.53
N SER A 146 -1.22 3.06 -7.25
CA SER A 146 -1.78 2.06 -8.18
C SER A 146 -0.86 1.73 -9.36
N ALA A 147 0.05 2.64 -9.74
CA ALA A 147 1.09 2.38 -10.76
C ALA A 147 2.35 1.70 -10.17
N HIS A 148 2.36 1.46 -8.86
CA HIS A 148 3.54 1.03 -8.08
C HIS A 148 3.30 -0.28 -7.31
N ASN A 149 2.04 -0.70 -7.16
CA ASN A 149 1.62 -1.70 -6.18
C ASN A 149 1.85 -3.17 -6.63
N GLY A 150 1.44 -4.09 -5.75
CA GLY A 150 1.51 -5.55 -5.96
C GLY A 150 0.55 -6.12 -7.01
N LEU A 151 -0.34 -5.30 -7.57
CA LEU A 151 -1.44 -5.67 -8.48
C LEU A 151 -2.48 -6.62 -7.85
N ILE A 152 -2.52 -6.73 -6.53
CA ILE A 152 -3.49 -7.55 -5.80
C ILE A 152 -4.79 -6.77 -5.66
N TRP A 153 -5.93 -7.43 -5.88
CA TRP A 153 -7.25 -6.81 -5.83
C TRP A 153 -8.18 -7.62 -4.93
N ASN A 154 -8.17 -7.28 -3.65
CA ASN A 154 -8.98 -7.92 -2.60
C ASN A 154 -9.89 -6.89 -1.91
N ARG A 155 -10.87 -7.38 -1.14
CA ARG A 155 -11.71 -6.54 -0.26
C ARG A 155 -11.72 -7.06 1.17
N ALA A 156 -11.86 -6.14 2.13
CA ALA A 156 -12.07 -6.44 3.55
C ALA A 156 -13.45 -7.06 3.84
N ALA A 157 -13.68 -7.49 5.08
CA ALA A 157 -14.97 -8.00 5.54
C ALA A 157 -16.04 -6.90 5.63
N ALA A 158 -17.31 -7.28 5.47
CA ALA A 158 -18.43 -6.34 5.54
C ALA A 158 -18.44 -5.54 6.86
N ALA A 159 -18.24 -6.22 7.98
CA ALA A 159 -18.21 -5.62 9.32
C ALA A 159 -17.12 -4.54 9.48
N GLU A 160 -16.02 -4.61 8.74
CA GLU A 160 -14.95 -3.59 8.79
C GLU A 160 -15.40 -2.27 8.14
N TYR A 161 -16.26 -2.33 7.12
CA TYR A 161 -16.86 -1.14 6.52
C TYR A 161 -18.04 -0.63 7.35
N ASP A 162 -18.89 -1.52 7.87
CA ASP A 162 -20.00 -1.14 8.75
C ASP A 162 -19.49 -0.43 10.01
N ALA A 163 -18.31 -0.80 10.50
CA ALA A 163 -17.61 -0.10 11.57
C ALA A 163 -17.33 1.37 11.27
N TRP A 164 -17.14 1.78 10.00
CA TRP A 164 -16.95 3.19 9.66
C TRP A 164 -18.23 3.99 9.91
N GLU A 165 -19.40 3.43 9.60
CA GLU A 165 -20.70 4.04 9.89
C GLU A 165 -20.96 4.12 11.40
N GLU A 166 -20.65 3.05 12.15
CA GLU A 166 -20.75 3.03 13.61
C GLU A 166 -19.84 4.06 14.30
N LEU A 167 -18.72 4.41 13.66
CA LEU A 167 -17.81 5.47 14.10
C LEU A 167 -18.34 6.90 13.82
N GLY A 168 -19.58 7.04 13.36
CA GLY A 168 -20.24 8.33 13.15
C GLY A 168 -20.23 8.81 11.70
N ASN A 169 -20.12 7.90 10.72
CA ASN A 169 -20.07 8.24 9.30
C ASN A 169 -21.25 7.64 8.50
N PRO A 170 -22.45 8.22 8.60
CA PRO A 170 -23.63 7.73 7.88
C PRO A 170 -23.37 7.53 6.38
N GLY A 171 -23.77 6.37 5.86
CA GLY A 171 -23.57 5.99 4.46
C GLY A 171 -22.19 5.39 4.14
N TRP A 172 -21.26 5.35 5.10
CA TRP A 172 -19.99 4.63 4.95
C TRP A 172 -20.09 3.23 5.56
N ASN A 173 -20.89 2.37 4.91
CA ASN A 173 -21.11 0.98 5.31
C ASN A 173 -20.86 0.02 4.14
N TRP A 174 -20.89 -1.28 4.40
CA TRP A 174 -20.62 -2.31 3.38
C TRP A 174 -21.52 -2.13 2.16
N GLU A 175 -22.82 -1.92 2.34
CA GLU A 175 -23.77 -1.81 1.21
C GLU A 175 -23.36 -0.69 0.23
N THR A 176 -23.12 0.50 0.77
CA THR A 176 -22.82 1.68 -0.04
C THR A 176 -21.42 1.58 -0.66
N ILE A 177 -20.44 1.14 0.13
CA ILE A 177 -19.05 1.02 -0.32
C ILE A 177 -18.89 -0.12 -1.33
N TYR A 178 -19.54 -1.26 -1.13
CA TYR A 178 -19.54 -2.37 -2.08
C TYR A 178 -20.13 -1.93 -3.43
N ALA A 179 -21.24 -1.18 -3.43
CA ALA A 179 -21.79 -0.62 -4.66
C ALA A 179 -20.80 0.34 -5.36
N ALA A 180 -20.02 1.11 -4.60
CA ALA A 180 -18.95 1.96 -5.14
C ALA A 180 -17.76 1.14 -5.69
N MET A 181 -17.36 0.07 -5.00
CA MET A 181 -16.32 -0.86 -5.46
C MET A 181 -16.72 -1.52 -6.79
N GLN A 182 -17.95 -2.01 -6.90
CA GLN A 182 -18.48 -2.55 -8.16
C GLN A 182 -18.53 -1.50 -9.27
N LYS A 183 -18.68 -0.20 -8.94
CA LYS A 183 -18.57 0.92 -9.90
C LYS A 183 -17.13 1.27 -10.26
N SER A 184 -16.13 0.81 -9.51
CA SER A 184 -14.71 1.12 -9.69
C SER A 184 -13.98 0.10 -10.57
N GLU A 185 -14.49 -1.12 -10.67
CA GLU A 185 -13.83 -2.23 -11.37
C GLU A 185 -14.58 -2.68 -12.63
N ASN A 186 -13.86 -3.41 -13.47
CA ASN A 186 -14.38 -4.25 -14.52
C ASN A 186 -13.71 -5.63 -14.44
N TYR A 187 -14.35 -6.54 -13.71
CA TYR A 187 -13.80 -7.86 -13.42
C TYR A 187 -14.06 -8.85 -14.58
N THR A 188 -13.00 -9.49 -15.06
CA THR A 188 -13.02 -10.53 -16.08
C THR A 188 -12.52 -11.85 -15.49
N GLY A 189 -13.41 -12.82 -15.30
CA GLY A 189 -13.06 -14.12 -14.68
C GLY A 189 -13.94 -15.31 -15.11
N LYS A 190 -14.88 -15.08 -16.03
CA LYS A 190 -15.60 -16.10 -16.83
C LYS A 190 -15.73 -15.54 -18.25
N CYS A 191 -15.50 -16.35 -19.29
CA CYS A 191 -15.38 -15.95 -20.71
C CYS A 191 -16.63 -15.30 -21.37
N THR A 192 -17.54 -14.62 -20.65
CA THR A 192 -18.79 -14.11 -21.24
C THR A 192 -19.16 -12.66 -20.94
N ASP A 193 -18.51 -11.96 -20.00
CA ASP A 193 -18.95 -10.59 -19.67
C ASP A 193 -18.05 -9.52 -20.28
N LYS A 194 -18.46 -9.04 -21.47
CA LYS A 194 -17.91 -7.81 -22.08
C LYS A 194 -18.74 -6.61 -21.63
N ASN A 195 -18.55 -6.14 -20.39
CA ASN A 195 -18.96 -4.78 -20.06
C ASN A 195 -17.82 -3.82 -20.42
N VAL A 196 -18.04 -2.97 -21.42
CA VAL A 196 -17.00 -2.13 -22.06
C VAL A 196 -16.97 -0.70 -21.49
N SER A 197 -17.40 -0.47 -20.24
CA SER A 197 -17.09 0.79 -19.56
C SER A 197 -15.69 0.70 -18.96
N ARG A 198 -14.70 1.32 -19.61
CA ARG A 198 -13.26 1.18 -19.31
C ARG A 198 -12.87 1.72 -17.92
N ARG A 199 -13.15 1.03 -16.81
CA ARG A 199 -12.70 1.34 -15.44
C ARG A 199 -11.34 0.66 -15.15
N VAL A 200 -10.94 0.52 -13.87
CA VAL A 200 -9.83 -0.38 -13.53
C VAL A 200 -10.22 -1.79 -13.95
N LEU A 201 -9.48 -2.35 -14.90
CA LEU A 201 -9.62 -3.72 -15.36
C LEU A 201 -9.02 -4.66 -14.33
N VAL A 202 -9.77 -5.72 -14.01
CA VAL A 202 -9.38 -6.72 -13.02
C VAL A 202 -9.58 -8.10 -13.64
N VAL A 203 -8.61 -8.99 -13.48
CA VAL A 203 -8.64 -10.32 -14.10
C VAL A 203 -8.16 -11.38 -13.13
N ARG A 204 -8.69 -12.61 -13.24
CA ARG A 204 -7.95 -13.78 -12.75
C ARG A 204 -6.90 -14.17 -13.80
N ASN A 205 -5.63 -14.09 -13.41
CA ASN A 205 -4.51 -14.23 -14.35
C ASN A 205 -4.58 -15.56 -15.15
N LYS A 206 -4.25 -15.53 -16.44
CA LYS A 206 -4.14 -16.75 -17.26
C LYS A 206 -3.00 -17.67 -16.80
N LEU A 207 -1.95 -17.10 -16.18
CA LEU A 207 -0.87 -17.88 -15.57
C LEU A 207 -1.06 -17.96 -14.05
N ILE A 208 -1.56 -19.11 -13.60
CA ILE A 208 -1.57 -19.49 -12.18
C ILE A 208 -0.52 -20.58 -12.02
N SER A 209 0.51 -20.33 -11.20
CA SER A 209 1.57 -21.31 -10.97
C SER A 209 0.97 -22.60 -10.39
N PRO A 210 1.29 -23.79 -10.96
CA PRO A 210 0.86 -25.06 -10.38
C PRO A 210 1.33 -25.28 -8.93
N LEU A 211 2.34 -24.53 -8.48
CA LEU A 211 2.81 -24.54 -7.09
C LEU A 211 1.72 -24.10 -6.12
N LEU A 212 0.83 -23.20 -6.54
CA LEU A 212 -0.24 -22.69 -5.69
C LEU A 212 -1.29 -23.75 -5.34
N ASN A 213 -1.39 -24.83 -6.13
CA ASN A 213 -2.27 -25.97 -5.81
C ASN A 213 -1.84 -26.70 -4.53
N LEU A 214 -0.61 -26.48 -4.07
CA LEU A 214 -0.09 -27.04 -2.82
C LEU A 214 -0.53 -26.23 -1.59
N TRP A 215 -0.97 -24.99 -1.78
CA TRP A 215 -1.24 -24.04 -0.70
C TRP A 215 -2.42 -24.46 0.16
N GLU A 216 -3.59 -24.59 -0.46
CA GLU A 216 -4.83 -24.94 0.24
C GLU A 216 -4.74 -26.22 1.08
N PRO A 217 -4.27 -27.37 0.54
CA PRO A 217 -4.13 -28.57 1.37
C PRO A 217 -3.09 -28.43 2.48
N SER A 218 -2.01 -27.66 2.29
CA SER A 218 -0.98 -27.48 3.33
C SER A 218 -1.48 -26.57 4.46
N VAL A 219 -2.23 -25.51 4.14
CA VAL A 219 -2.88 -24.66 5.14
C VAL A 219 -3.98 -25.41 5.89
N GLY A 220 -4.78 -26.22 5.18
CA GLY A 220 -5.82 -27.05 5.77
C GLY A 220 -5.29 -28.16 6.71
N ASN A 221 -4.02 -28.54 6.57
CA ASN A 221 -3.38 -29.50 7.48
C ASN A 221 -2.86 -28.89 8.79
N VAL A 222 -2.81 -27.55 8.90
CA VAL A 222 -2.33 -26.84 10.10
C VAL A 222 -3.38 -25.99 10.78
N SER A 223 -4.53 -25.77 10.12
CA SER A 223 -5.60 -24.89 10.57
C SER A 223 -6.97 -25.49 10.23
N SER A 224 -8.04 -24.86 10.70
CA SER A 224 -9.42 -25.24 10.32
C SER A 224 -9.94 -24.47 9.10
N LEU A 225 -9.06 -23.78 8.36
CA LEU A 225 -9.45 -22.99 7.18
C LEU A 225 -9.82 -23.89 6.00
N VAL A 226 -10.76 -23.40 5.20
CA VAL A 226 -11.24 -24.07 3.99
C VAL A 226 -11.20 -23.11 2.80
N GLY A 227 -11.27 -23.65 1.59
CA GLY A 227 -11.30 -22.86 0.36
C GLY A 227 -12.48 -21.87 0.32
N ASN A 228 -12.17 -20.61 -0.04
CA ASN A 228 -13.11 -19.52 -0.26
C ASN A 228 -12.75 -18.76 -1.55
N ASN A 229 -13.49 -19.06 -2.62
CA ASN A 229 -13.33 -18.40 -3.92
C ASN A 229 -14.18 -17.12 -4.07
N ASN A 230 -14.85 -16.69 -3.01
CA ASN A 230 -15.75 -15.53 -2.96
C ASN A 230 -15.32 -14.51 -1.89
N SER A 231 -14.02 -14.45 -1.55
CA SER A 231 -13.49 -13.59 -0.49
C SER A 231 -13.86 -12.11 -0.65
N ASP A 232 -14.06 -11.64 -1.88
CA ASP A 232 -14.37 -10.24 -2.19
C ASP A 232 -15.86 -9.87 -2.08
N GLN A 233 -16.68 -10.74 -1.47
CA GLN A 233 -18.11 -10.50 -1.22
C GLN A 233 -18.41 -10.13 0.25
N GLY A 234 -17.41 -9.64 0.98
CA GLY A 234 -17.55 -9.18 2.36
C GLY A 234 -17.40 -10.28 3.41
N SER A 235 -16.99 -11.47 2.98
CA SER A 235 -16.67 -12.61 3.85
C SER A 235 -15.33 -13.21 3.42
N PRO A 236 -14.21 -12.57 3.77
CA PRO A 236 -12.88 -12.92 3.24
C PRO A 236 -12.29 -14.19 3.87
N ILE A 237 -12.79 -14.65 5.03
CA ILE A 237 -12.27 -15.82 5.75
C ILE A 237 -12.18 -17.04 4.84
N GLY A 238 -11.02 -17.71 4.84
CA GLY A 238 -10.75 -18.90 4.05
C GLY A 238 -9.55 -18.73 3.13
N ILE A 239 -9.36 -19.72 2.26
CA ILE A 239 -8.18 -19.86 1.39
C ILE A 239 -8.58 -19.56 -0.05
N SER A 240 -7.83 -18.70 -0.75
CA SER A 240 -8.07 -18.41 -2.16
C SER A 240 -6.78 -18.56 -2.97
N LEU A 241 -6.91 -19.10 -4.20
CA LEU A 241 -5.80 -19.32 -5.12
C LEU A 241 -5.92 -18.39 -6.32
N GLY A 242 -4.85 -17.66 -6.64
CA GLY A 242 -4.82 -16.81 -7.83
C GLY A 242 -5.94 -15.76 -7.81
N GLY A 243 -6.02 -15.01 -6.70
CA GLY A 243 -6.99 -13.93 -6.51
C GLY A 243 -6.96 -12.89 -7.64
N PRO A 244 -7.97 -12.00 -7.71
CA PRO A 244 -8.06 -11.03 -8.78
C PRO A 244 -6.83 -10.12 -8.82
N ASN A 245 -6.37 -9.79 -10.02
CA ASN A 245 -5.29 -8.84 -10.23
C ASN A 245 -5.76 -7.63 -11.03
N SER A 246 -5.24 -6.45 -10.71
CA SER A 246 -5.47 -5.24 -11.49
C SER A 246 -4.62 -5.25 -12.77
N ILE A 247 -5.04 -6.07 -13.74
CA ILE A 247 -4.36 -6.31 -15.02
C ILE A 247 -5.40 -6.24 -16.15
N ASP A 248 -5.02 -5.66 -17.29
CA ASP A 248 -5.83 -5.66 -18.51
C ASP A 248 -5.87 -7.09 -19.11
N PRO A 249 -7.04 -7.72 -19.24
CA PRO A 249 -7.15 -9.08 -19.79
C PRO A 249 -6.82 -9.18 -21.29
N THR A 250 -6.65 -8.05 -21.99
CA THR A 250 -6.38 -8.01 -23.43
C THR A 250 -4.89 -8.17 -23.74
N HIS A 251 -4.05 -7.38 -23.08
CA HIS A 251 -2.61 -7.29 -23.34
C HIS A 251 -1.76 -7.61 -22.10
N TYR A 252 -2.39 -7.91 -20.97
CA TYR A 252 -1.72 -8.23 -19.71
C TYR A 252 -0.80 -7.12 -19.20
N ASN A 253 -1.12 -5.86 -19.52
CA ASN A 253 -0.52 -4.70 -18.87
C ASN A 253 -1.11 -4.51 -17.48
N ALA A 254 -0.33 -3.93 -16.57
CA ALA A 254 -0.85 -3.41 -15.31
C ALA A 254 -2.02 -2.45 -15.58
N SER A 255 -3.11 -2.63 -14.85
CA SER A 255 -4.29 -1.78 -14.88
C SER A 255 -4.32 -0.95 -13.59
N TYR A 256 -4.26 0.36 -13.75
CA TYR A 256 -4.10 1.31 -12.65
C TYR A 256 -4.90 2.58 -12.91
N SER A 257 -4.93 3.51 -11.97
CA SER A 257 -5.89 4.61 -12.03
C SER A 257 -5.71 5.53 -13.26
N THR A 258 -4.49 5.72 -13.75
CA THR A 258 -4.23 6.54 -14.95
C THR A 258 -4.84 5.92 -16.19
N ASN A 259 -4.52 4.66 -16.53
CA ASN A 259 -5.03 4.00 -17.73
C ASN A 259 -6.49 3.51 -17.59
N GLY A 260 -6.96 3.30 -16.36
CA GLY A 260 -8.34 2.90 -16.06
C GLY A 260 -9.34 4.05 -15.94
N TYR A 261 -8.94 5.26 -15.50
CA TYR A 261 -9.88 6.37 -15.36
C TYR A 261 -9.68 7.45 -16.40
N LEU A 262 -8.46 7.94 -16.58
CA LEU A 262 -8.23 9.15 -17.38
C LEU A 262 -8.71 9.01 -18.81
N PRO A 263 -8.58 7.88 -19.54
CA PRO A 263 -9.19 7.72 -20.86
C PRO A 263 -10.67 8.09 -20.95
N GLN A 264 -11.44 7.92 -19.86
CA GLN A 264 -12.89 8.18 -19.80
C GLN A 264 -13.27 9.61 -19.39
N ALA A 265 -12.32 10.44 -18.94
CA ALA A 265 -12.63 11.77 -18.42
C ALA A 265 -13.31 12.70 -19.46
N GLY A 266 -14.04 13.71 -19.00
CA GLY A 266 -14.56 14.78 -19.87
C GLY A 266 -13.42 15.65 -20.46
N PRO A 267 -13.69 16.41 -21.53
CA PRO A 267 -12.71 17.32 -22.14
C PRO A 267 -12.35 18.53 -21.25
N ASN A 268 -13.11 18.74 -20.17
CA ASN A 268 -12.95 19.80 -19.18
C ASN A 268 -11.94 19.48 -18.06
N LEU A 269 -11.24 18.34 -18.15
CA LEU A 269 -10.16 17.95 -17.24
C LEU A 269 -8.79 18.37 -17.79
N THR A 270 -8.08 19.18 -17.01
CA THR A 270 -6.67 19.56 -17.22
C THR A 270 -5.77 18.80 -16.25
N ILE A 271 -4.60 18.38 -16.72
CA ILE A 271 -3.62 17.68 -15.88
C ILE A 271 -2.27 18.38 -15.96
N LEU A 272 -1.67 18.59 -14.78
CA LEU A 272 -0.37 19.22 -14.60
C LEU A 272 0.58 18.26 -13.83
N PRO A 273 1.35 17.42 -14.55
CA PRO A 273 2.35 16.54 -13.94
C PRO A 273 3.63 17.31 -13.57
N ASN A 274 4.59 16.62 -12.93
CA ASN A 274 5.88 17.15 -12.49
C ASN A 274 5.78 18.43 -11.64
N THR A 275 4.67 18.64 -10.95
CA THR A 275 4.37 19.88 -10.24
C THR A 275 4.00 19.60 -8.80
N THR A 276 4.74 20.22 -7.87
CA THR A 276 4.50 20.04 -6.43
C THR A 276 3.72 21.23 -5.89
N VAL A 277 2.61 20.95 -5.21
CA VAL A 277 1.86 21.94 -4.42
C VAL A 277 2.60 22.16 -3.11
N ALA A 278 2.85 23.41 -2.75
CA ALA A 278 3.47 23.79 -1.48
C ALA A 278 2.46 23.92 -0.35
N LYS A 279 1.28 24.50 -0.63
CA LYS A 279 0.19 24.65 0.34
C LYS A 279 -1.15 24.94 -0.31
N VAL A 280 -2.22 24.77 0.46
CA VAL A 280 -3.56 25.29 0.16
C VAL A 280 -3.65 26.75 0.61
N ASN A 281 -4.27 27.57 -0.22
CA ASN A 281 -4.50 28.97 0.10
C ASN A 281 -5.84 29.12 0.82
N LEU A 282 -5.80 29.65 2.04
CA LEU A 282 -6.99 29.86 2.87
C LEU A 282 -7.30 31.36 2.99
N GLN A 283 -8.58 31.69 2.88
CA GLN A 283 -9.10 33.02 3.17
C GLN A 283 -10.03 32.92 4.37
N GLN A 284 -9.83 33.79 5.36
CA GLN A 284 -10.77 33.91 6.47
C GLN A 284 -12.09 34.51 5.96
N THR A 285 -13.20 33.80 6.16
CA THR A 285 -14.54 34.20 5.70
C THR A 285 -15.44 34.69 6.82
N ALA A 286 -15.18 34.27 8.06
CA ALA A 286 -15.83 34.84 9.24
C ALA A 286 -14.93 34.78 10.48
N SER A 287 -15.21 35.66 11.44
CA SER A 287 -14.64 35.60 12.79
C SER A 287 -15.73 35.15 13.75
N GLY A 288 -15.69 33.89 14.19
CA GLY A 288 -16.58 33.39 15.25
C GLY A 288 -16.10 33.80 16.64
N SER A 289 -16.96 33.63 17.65
CA SER A 289 -16.61 33.90 19.06
C SER A 289 -15.60 32.90 19.65
N HIS A 290 -15.42 31.74 18.99
CA HIS A 290 -14.54 30.66 19.45
C HIS A 290 -13.49 30.27 18.40
N GLU A 291 -13.83 30.25 17.10
CA GLU A 291 -12.87 29.99 16.00
C GLU A 291 -13.19 30.85 14.77
N SER A 292 -12.16 31.14 13.97
CA SER A 292 -12.31 31.79 12.67
C SER A 292 -12.67 30.77 11.60
N LEU A 293 -13.59 31.11 10.71
CA LEU A 293 -13.93 30.29 9.56
C LEU A 293 -13.03 30.64 8.39
N TYR A 294 -12.54 29.60 7.70
CA TYR A 294 -11.70 29.72 6.53
C TYR A 294 -12.32 28.98 5.35
N THR A 295 -12.02 29.46 4.14
CA THR A 295 -12.37 28.80 2.88
C THR A 295 -11.12 28.62 2.05
N ALA A 296 -10.97 27.43 1.46
CA ALA A 296 -9.91 27.18 0.48
C ALA A 296 -10.23 27.94 -0.82
N THR A 297 -9.27 28.75 -1.26
CA THR A 297 -9.41 29.62 -2.45
C THR A 297 -8.53 29.16 -3.61
N GLY A 298 -7.72 28.11 -3.41
CA GLY A 298 -6.76 27.63 -4.39
C GLY A 298 -5.53 27.02 -3.75
N VAL A 299 -4.44 26.96 -4.51
CA VAL A 299 -3.17 26.39 -4.07
C VAL A 299 -1.99 27.28 -4.48
N THR A 300 -0.90 27.20 -3.71
CA THR A 300 0.40 27.75 -4.10
C THR A 300 1.32 26.60 -4.47
N LEU A 301 1.94 26.67 -5.64
CA LEU A 301 2.96 25.72 -6.12
C LEU A 301 4.32 26.03 -5.48
N LEU A 302 5.24 25.06 -5.57
CA LEU A 302 6.58 25.21 -4.98
C LEU A 302 7.42 26.35 -5.60
N ASP A 303 7.14 26.72 -6.85
CA ASP A 303 7.78 27.86 -7.53
C ASP A 303 7.15 29.23 -7.16
N GLY A 304 6.14 29.23 -6.30
CA GLY A 304 5.40 30.43 -5.87
C GLY A 304 4.19 30.77 -6.74
N THR A 305 3.96 30.05 -7.85
CA THR A 305 2.76 30.25 -8.69
C THR A 305 1.50 29.97 -7.87
N THR A 306 0.52 30.85 -7.96
CA THR A 306 -0.78 30.67 -7.30
C THR A 306 -1.85 30.29 -8.33
N LEU A 307 -2.65 29.29 -8.00
CA LEU A 307 -3.78 28.83 -8.81
C LEU A 307 -5.05 28.98 -7.99
N THR A 308 -6.12 29.47 -8.60
CA THR A 308 -7.38 29.77 -7.90
C THR A 308 -8.40 28.66 -8.13
N ALA A 309 -9.12 28.28 -7.06
CA ALA A 309 -10.26 27.37 -7.10
C ALA A 309 -11.55 28.15 -6.79
N ASN A 310 -12.53 28.16 -7.70
CA ASN A 310 -13.82 28.82 -7.48
C ASN A 310 -14.76 28.03 -6.57
N LYS A 311 -14.55 26.71 -6.44
CA LYS A 311 -15.42 25.83 -5.64
C LYS A 311 -14.64 25.09 -4.58
N GLU A 312 -13.87 24.07 -4.95
CA GLU A 312 -13.23 23.19 -3.97
C GLU A 312 -11.77 22.89 -4.32
N VAL A 313 -10.95 22.78 -3.28
CA VAL A 313 -9.62 22.16 -3.32
C VAL A 313 -9.74 20.80 -2.63
N ILE A 314 -9.39 19.73 -3.35
CA ILE A 314 -9.47 18.36 -2.83
C ILE A 314 -8.06 17.79 -2.68
N LEU A 315 -7.71 17.35 -1.47
CA LEU A 315 -6.44 16.70 -1.21
C LEU A 315 -6.53 15.20 -1.48
N SER A 316 -5.74 14.71 -2.42
CA SER A 316 -5.58 13.30 -2.81
C SER A 316 -4.10 12.91 -2.87
N ALA A 317 -3.28 13.58 -2.07
CA ALA A 317 -1.82 13.39 -2.00
C ALA A 317 -1.40 12.12 -1.21
N GLY A 318 -2.38 11.39 -0.67
CA GLY A 318 -2.18 10.15 0.08
C GLY A 318 -1.88 10.38 1.56
N VAL A 319 -1.80 9.26 2.29
CA VAL A 319 -1.67 9.21 3.75
C VAL A 319 -0.51 10.02 4.34
N ILE A 320 0.61 10.16 3.64
CA ILE A 320 1.78 10.89 4.14
C ILE A 320 1.68 12.39 3.85
N GLN A 321 1.28 12.76 2.63
CA GLN A 321 1.39 14.15 2.15
C GLN A 321 0.10 14.95 2.29
N SER A 322 -1.08 14.32 2.35
CA SER A 322 -2.32 15.04 2.68
C SER A 322 -2.24 15.76 4.04
N PRO A 323 -1.84 15.11 5.16
CA PRO A 323 -1.67 15.82 6.43
C PRO A 323 -0.53 16.86 6.37
N GLN A 324 0.58 16.58 5.69
CA GLN A 324 1.66 17.56 5.49
C GLN A 324 1.13 18.84 4.81
N LEU A 325 0.32 18.70 3.75
CA LEU A 325 -0.25 19.85 3.05
C LEU A 325 -1.22 20.63 3.93
N LEU A 326 -1.97 19.97 4.82
CA LEU A 326 -2.80 20.65 5.81
C LEU A 326 -1.94 21.47 6.77
N GLU A 327 -0.87 20.87 7.30
CA GLU A 327 0.04 21.55 8.21
C GLU A 327 0.72 22.74 7.55
N LEU A 328 1.25 22.58 6.33
CA LEU A 328 1.82 23.66 5.52
C LEU A 328 0.82 24.78 5.20
N SER A 329 -0.48 24.49 5.30
CA SER A 329 -1.56 25.47 5.12
C SER A 329 -2.03 26.10 6.43
N GLY A 330 -1.41 25.76 7.57
CA GLY A 330 -1.77 26.26 8.89
C GLY A 330 -2.91 25.49 9.59
N ILE A 331 -3.21 24.27 9.14
CA ILE A 331 -4.23 23.39 9.73
C ILE A 331 -3.54 22.21 10.42
N GLY A 332 -3.66 22.10 11.74
CA GLY A 332 -3.03 21.02 12.51
C GLY A 332 -2.75 21.41 13.96
N GLN A 333 -1.84 20.68 14.61
CA GLN A 333 -1.45 20.95 16.00
C GLN A 333 -0.65 22.26 16.11
N PRO A 334 -1.08 23.26 16.91
CA PRO A 334 -0.43 24.56 16.96
C PRO A 334 1.07 24.53 17.30
N ASP A 335 1.50 23.56 18.11
CA ASP A 335 2.92 23.44 18.51
C ASP A 335 3.79 22.88 17.39
N VAL A 336 3.29 21.89 16.62
CA VAL A 336 3.94 21.39 15.40
C VAL A 336 4.08 22.52 14.38
N LEU A 337 2.99 23.26 14.14
CA LEU A 337 2.96 24.36 13.18
C LEU A 337 3.95 25.47 13.56
N ARG A 338 3.94 25.93 14.81
CA ARG A 338 4.86 26.97 15.28
C ARG A 338 6.32 26.52 15.21
N ALA A 339 6.60 25.25 15.54
CA ALA A 339 7.94 24.69 15.45
C ALA A 339 8.45 24.66 14.00
N ALA A 340 7.56 24.49 13.02
CA ALA A 340 7.87 24.59 11.59
C ALA A 340 7.86 26.03 11.04
N GLY A 341 7.64 27.05 11.88
CA GLY A 341 7.55 28.45 11.45
C GLY A 341 6.26 28.78 10.69
N ILE A 342 5.21 27.97 10.85
CA ILE A 342 3.90 28.13 10.21
C ILE A 342 2.92 28.76 11.20
N THR A 343 2.18 29.78 10.77
CA THR A 343 1.12 30.39 11.57
C THR A 343 -0.05 29.41 11.72
N PRO A 344 -0.43 29.01 12.95
CA PRO A 344 -1.63 28.20 13.16
C PRO A 344 -2.88 29.00 12.80
N LEU A 345 -3.71 28.46 11.90
CA LEU A 345 -4.98 29.04 11.46
C LEU A 345 -6.17 28.24 12.01
N ILE A 346 -6.08 26.91 11.97
CA ILE A 346 -7.09 25.98 12.47
C ILE A 346 -6.40 24.93 13.34
N ASP A 347 -6.80 24.85 14.61
CA ASP A 347 -6.34 23.82 15.54
C ASP A 347 -7.09 22.51 15.27
N LEU A 348 -6.39 21.54 14.68
CA LEU A 348 -6.96 20.24 14.35
C LEU A 348 -5.98 19.14 14.71
N ALA A 349 -5.99 18.75 15.99
CA ALA A 349 -5.00 17.85 16.57
C ALA A 349 -4.90 16.48 15.86
N GLY A 350 -5.97 16.01 15.21
CA GLY A 350 -5.98 14.75 14.46
C GLY A 350 -5.17 14.75 13.16
N VAL A 351 -4.75 15.91 12.64
CA VAL A 351 -3.96 15.99 11.41
C VAL A 351 -2.61 15.32 11.63
N GLY A 352 -2.32 14.29 10.83
CA GLY A 352 -1.07 13.53 10.89
C GLY A 352 -1.08 12.39 11.91
N GLU A 353 -2.05 12.35 12.81
CA GLU A 353 -2.16 11.34 13.88
C GLU A 353 -2.88 10.06 13.41
N ASN A 354 -2.92 9.02 14.26
CA ASN A 354 -3.62 7.77 13.95
C ASN A 354 -3.09 7.07 12.69
N TYR A 355 -1.79 7.21 12.41
CA TYR A 355 -1.10 6.45 11.36
C TYR A 355 -1.17 4.96 11.69
N GLN A 356 -1.61 4.17 10.72
CA GLN A 356 -1.87 2.75 10.81
C GLN A 356 -1.35 2.02 9.59
N ASP A 357 -0.92 0.78 9.74
CA ASP A 357 -0.56 -0.13 8.66
C ASP A 357 -0.79 -1.59 9.12
N HIS A 358 -0.74 -2.53 8.18
CA HIS A 358 -0.58 -3.93 8.56
C HIS A 358 0.87 -4.22 8.93
N ASN A 359 1.05 -5.05 9.94
CA ASN A 359 2.36 -5.44 10.42
C ASN A 359 2.73 -6.79 9.79
N GLY A 360 3.61 -6.75 8.80
CA GLY A 360 3.98 -7.88 7.97
C GLY A 360 5.29 -8.56 8.39
N LEU A 361 5.43 -9.84 8.02
CA LEU A 361 6.66 -10.63 8.10
C LEU A 361 6.82 -11.49 6.86
N THR A 362 8.05 -11.93 6.62
CA THR A 362 8.39 -12.83 5.50
C THR A 362 9.30 -13.97 5.93
N MET A 363 9.15 -15.13 5.31
CA MET A 363 10.01 -16.31 5.45
C MET A 363 10.21 -16.94 4.08
N SER A 364 11.44 -17.29 3.71
CA SER A 364 11.73 -17.85 2.39
C SER A 364 12.22 -19.29 2.47
N TYR A 365 11.79 -20.12 1.53
CA TYR A 365 12.11 -21.54 1.47
C TYR A 365 12.66 -21.91 0.09
N GLN A 366 13.73 -22.69 0.06
CA GLN A 366 14.32 -23.18 -1.17
C GLN A 366 13.49 -24.35 -1.71
N LEU A 367 13.17 -24.32 -3.01
CA LEU A 367 12.60 -25.47 -3.73
C LEU A 367 13.67 -26.52 -4.03
N LYS A 368 13.27 -27.79 -4.05
CA LYS A 368 14.16 -28.87 -4.52
C LYS A 368 14.45 -28.73 -6.01
N ASP A 369 15.64 -29.16 -6.40
CA ASP A 369 16.13 -29.07 -7.78
C ASP A 369 15.33 -29.96 -8.74
N ASP A 370 14.78 -31.06 -8.25
CA ASP A 370 14.04 -32.08 -9.02
C ASP A 370 12.55 -31.74 -9.23
N THR A 371 12.13 -30.51 -8.92
CA THR A 371 10.79 -30.02 -9.21
C THR A 371 10.73 -29.24 -10.53
N ASP A 372 9.59 -29.28 -11.21
CA ASP A 372 9.36 -28.54 -12.46
C ASP A 372 8.74 -27.15 -12.24
N TYR A 373 8.57 -26.72 -10.98
CA TYR A 373 7.97 -25.42 -10.68
C TYR A 373 8.88 -24.27 -11.13
N LEU A 374 8.32 -23.36 -11.92
CA LEU A 374 8.95 -22.10 -12.27
C LEU A 374 8.64 -21.05 -11.21
N THR A 375 9.62 -20.21 -10.92
CA THR A 375 9.51 -19.08 -9.99
C THR A 375 10.08 -17.83 -10.64
N ARG A 376 9.70 -16.66 -10.13
CA ARG A 376 10.22 -15.37 -10.63
C ARG A 376 11.73 -15.21 -10.44
N ASP A 377 12.37 -16.04 -9.61
CA ASP A 377 13.84 -16.05 -9.46
C ASP A 377 14.55 -16.22 -10.80
N LEU A 378 13.97 -17.00 -11.72
CA LEU A 378 14.52 -17.27 -13.04
C LEU A 378 14.58 -16.01 -13.92
N LEU A 379 13.62 -15.09 -13.76
CA LEU A 379 13.61 -13.80 -14.46
C LEU A 379 14.76 -12.88 -14.02
N THR A 380 15.31 -13.11 -12.82
CA THR A 380 16.41 -12.31 -12.27
C THR A 380 17.77 -12.99 -12.45
N THR A 381 17.81 -14.32 -12.45
CA THR A 381 19.06 -15.10 -12.43
C THR A 381 19.47 -15.69 -13.77
N ASN A 382 18.53 -15.81 -14.72
CA ASN A 382 18.79 -16.32 -16.06
C ASN A 382 18.36 -15.28 -17.11
N ALA A 383 19.33 -14.49 -17.60
CA ALA A 383 19.08 -13.41 -18.53
C ALA A 383 18.50 -13.88 -19.88
N THR A 384 18.88 -15.08 -20.36
CA THR A 384 18.33 -15.65 -21.60
C THR A 384 16.87 -16.03 -21.42
N PHE A 385 16.54 -16.73 -20.33
CA PHE A 385 15.16 -17.07 -20.00
C PHE A 385 14.29 -15.84 -19.80
N ALA A 386 14.79 -14.82 -19.09
CA ALA A 386 14.09 -13.54 -18.93
C ALA A 386 13.81 -12.86 -20.29
N ALA A 387 14.78 -12.88 -21.22
CA ALA A 387 14.59 -12.32 -22.55
C ALA A 387 13.50 -13.06 -23.35
N GLU A 388 13.51 -14.40 -23.29
CA GLU A 388 12.53 -15.26 -23.95
C GLU A 388 11.12 -15.04 -23.39
N GLU A 389 10.96 -14.99 -22.07
CA GLU A 389 9.67 -14.73 -21.42
C GLU A 389 9.16 -13.31 -21.73
N LEU A 390 10.05 -12.31 -21.79
CA LEU A 390 9.65 -10.96 -22.14
C LEU A 390 9.23 -10.87 -23.62
N ALA A 391 9.91 -11.60 -24.52
CA ALA A 391 9.52 -11.70 -25.92
C ALA A 391 8.14 -12.36 -26.09
N LYS A 392 7.82 -13.40 -25.30
CA LYS A 392 6.48 -13.99 -25.24
C LYS A 392 5.42 -12.98 -24.81
N TRP A 393 5.70 -12.19 -23.78
CA TRP A 393 4.78 -11.14 -23.32
C TRP A 393 4.52 -10.11 -24.43
N PHE A 394 5.56 -9.66 -25.15
CA PHE A 394 5.40 -8.78 -26.32
C PHE A 394 4.60 -9.39 -27.47
N ALA A 395 4.58 -10.73 -27.57
CA ALA A 395 3.84 -11.48 -28.58
C ALA A 395 2.42 -11.87 -28.13
N ASP A 396 1.93 -11.35 -26.98
CA ASP A 396 0.66 -11.74 -26.34
C ASP A 396 0.57 -13.25 -26.01
N GLU A 397 1.71 -13.95 -25.94
CA GLU A 397 1.80 -15.35 -25.53
C GLU A 397 1.78 -15.48 -23.99
N MET A 398 1.56 -16.69 -23.48
CA MET A 398 1.66 -16.94 -22.03
C MET A 398 3.12 -16.78 -21.58
N SER A 399 3.33 -15.93 -20.59
CA SER A 399 4.64 -15.52 -20.08
C SER A 399 4.62 -15.40 -18.56
N LEU A 400 5.74 -15.70 -17.92
CA LEU A 400 5.96 -15.44 -16.49
C LEU A 400 5.88 -13.94 -16.14
N TYR A 401 5.94 -13.05 -17.13
CA TYR A 401 5.70 -11.61 -16.98
C TYR A 401 4.22 -11.21 -16.96
N ASP A 402 3.28 -12.09 -17.35
CA ASP A 402 1.84 -11.81 -17.30
C ASP A 402 1.31 -11.63 -15.88
N SER A 403 2.05 -12.18 -14.90
CA SER A 403 1.70 -12.15 -13.49
C SER A 403 2.76 -11.38 -12.73
N GLY A 404 2.34 -10.58 -11.76
CA GLY A 404 3.27 -10.06 -10.77
C GLY A 404 3.93 -11.14 -9.92
N GLY A 405 3.50 -12.40 -10.04
CA GLY A 405 3.85 -13.51 -9.18
C GLY A 405 2.57 -13.98 -8.53
N GLY A 406 2.01 -15.07 -9.07
CA GLY A 406 0.78 -15.67 -8.59
C GLY A 406 0.87 -15.91 -7.10
N VAL A 407 -0.14 -15.43 -6.39
CA VAL A 407 -0.25 -15.46 -4.94
C VAL A 407 -1.43 -16.34 -4.53
N GLY A 408 -1.21 -17.19 -3.54
CA GLY A 408 -2.27 -17.83 -2.77
C GLY A 408 -2.46 -17.03 -1.49
N PHE A 409 -3.70 -16.78 -1.10
CA PHE A 409 -4.05 -16.08 0.13
C PHE A 409 -4.76 -17.01 1.10
N ALA A 410 -4.64 -16.73 2.38
CA ALA A 410 -5.57 -17.21 3.39
C ALA A 410 -5.85 -16.08 4.38
N PHE A 411 -7.13 -15.80 4.62
CA PHE A 411 -7.58 -14.85 5.63
C PHE A 411 -8.25 -15.62 6.77
N ALA A 412 -7.96 -15.25 8.02
CA ALA A 412 -8.44 -16.01 9.16
C ALA A 412 -8.67 -15.13 10.40
N ASP A 413 -9.67 -15.49 11.19
CA ASP A 413 -9.73 -15.09 12.59
C ASP A 413 -8.72 -15.93 13.42
N TRP A 414 -8.37 -15.46 14.61
CA TRP A 414 -7.40 -16.15 15.45
C TRP A 414 -7.82 -17.55 15.88
N THR A 415 -9.11 -17.80 16.08
CA THR A 415 -9.62 -19.09 16.56
C THR A 415 -9.49 -20.15 15.50
N THR A 416 -9.93 -19.84 14.26
CA THR A 416 -9.82 -20.78 13.14
C THR A 416 -8.36 -21.08 12.79
N LEU A 417 -7.47 -20.10 12.98
CA LEU A 417 -6.06 -20.25 12.67
C LEU A 417 -5.24 -20.96 13.75
N LEU A 418 -5.43 -20.59 15.02
CA LEU A 418 -4.55 -20.97 16.13
C LEU A 418 -5.23 -21.84 17.21
N GLY A 419 -6.55 -22.05 17.11
CA GLY A 419 -7.35 -22.67 18.16
C GLY A 419 -7.75 -21.70 19.27
N ALA A 420 -8.74 -22.10 20.08
CA ALA A 420 -9.40 -21.25 21.07
C ALA A 420 -8.45 -20.70 22.15
N ASP A 421 -7.54 -21.53 22.67
CA ASP A 421 -6.68 -21.14 23.79
C ASP A 421 -5.70 -20.03 23.39
N LYS A 422 -5.01 -20.20 22.24
CA LYS A 422 -4.05 -19.18 21.76
C LYS A 422 -4.77 -17.92 21.29
N ALA A 423 -5.94 -18.05 20.65
CA ALA A 423 -6.78 -16.92 20.32
C ALA A 423 -7.19 -16.12 21.56
N ALA A 424 -7.62 -16.80 22.64
CA ALA A 424 -7.98 -16.14 23.90
C ALA A 424 -6.79 -15.40 24.54
N GLN A 425 -5.58 -15.97 24.47
CA GLN A 425 -4.35 -15.30 24.95
C GLN A 425 -4.06 -14.01 24.17
N LEU A 426 -4.13 -14.05 22.83
CA LEU A 426 -3.92 -12.86 22.00
C LEU A 426 -4.98 -11.79 22.27
N LYS A 427 -6.25 -12.18 22.39
CA LYS A 427 -7.36 -11.29 22.74
C LYS A 427 -7.21 -10.66 24.12
N ALA A 428 -6.73 -11.42 25.11
CA ALA A 428 -6.45 -10.90 26.44
C ALA A 428 -5.30 -9.89 26.40
N LEU A 429 -4.24 -10.16 25.63
CA LEU A 429 -3.12 -9.25 25.46
C LEU A 429 -3.55 -7.93 24.79
N ALA A 430 -4.38 -8.01 23.74
CA ALA A 430 -4.99 -6.86 23.08
C ALA A 430 -5.76 -5.96 24.06
N LYS A 431 -6.49 -6.55 25.01
CA LYS A 431 -7.31 -5.84 26.00
C LYS A 431 -6.53 -5.38 27.25
N SER A 432 -5.31 -5.89 27.45
CA SER A 432 -4.53 -5.65 28.68
C SER A 432 -3.88 -4.27 28.78
N THR A 433 -3.77 -3.54 27.66
CA THR A 433 -3.01 -2.28 27.56
C THR A 433 -3.63 -1.10 28.28
N ASN A 434 -4.87 -1.23 28.77
CA ASN A 434 -5.49 -0.25 29.65
C ASN A 434 -5.34 -0.53 31.16
N ALA A 435 -4.82 -1.70 31.55
CA ALA A 435 -4.84 -2.12 32.96
C ALA A 435 -3.59 -1.72 33.76
N SER A 436 -2.50 -1.27 33.12
CA SER A 436 -1.19 -1.05 33.76
C SER A 436 -0.87 0.41 34.11
N SER A 437 -1.73 1.39 33.79
CA SER A 437 -1.50 2.79 34.16
C SER A 437 -2.18 3.15 35.48
N SER A 438 -1.54 3.99 36.29
CA SER A 438 -2.09 4.49 37.57
C SER A 438 -3.31 5.42 37.40
N SER A 439 -3.68 5.76 36.17
CA SER A 439 -4.87 6.52 35.78
C SER A 439 -5.30 6.08 34.38
N PRO A 440 -6.09 5.00 34.24
CA PRO A 440 -6.51 4.50 32.93
C PRO A 440 -7.30 5.58 32.18
N GLN A 441 -6.73 6.04 31.07
CA GLN A 441 -7.46 6.88 30.13
C GLN A 441 -8.50 6.00 29.40
N PRO A 442 -9.68 6.54 29.08
CA PRO A 442 -10.60 5.88 28.18
C PRO A 442 -9.89 5.55 26.86
N LEU A 443 -10.13 4.35 26.33
CA LEU A 443 -9.65 4.01 24.98
C LEU A 443 -10.31 4.94 23.96
N ASP A 444 -9.53 5.41 22.99
CA ASP A 444 -10.05 6.14 21.85
C ASP A 444 -11.04 5.28 21.04
N VAL A 445 -11.92 5.93 20.28
CA VAL A 445 -12.97 5.26 19.49
C VAL A 445 -12.42 4.21 18.52
N VAL A 446 -11.26 4.46 17.89
CA VAL A 446 -10.69 3.55 16.89
C VAL A 446 -10.17 2.30 17.57
N THR A 447 -9.46 2.44 18.70
CA THR A 447 -8.98 1.31 19.49
C THR A 447 -10.15 0.47 20.02
N ARG A 448 -11.22 1.10 20.53
CA ARG A 448 -12.43 0.38 20.95
C ARG A 448 -13.05 -0.43 19.81
N MET A 449 -13.14 0.18 18.62
CA MET A 449 -13.70 -0.49 17.44
C MET A 449 -12.84 -1.69 17.01
N LYS A 450 -11.52 -1.54 16.96
CA LYS A 450 -10.62 -2.68 16.66
C LYS A 450 -10.76 -3.82 17.66
N LEU A 451 -10.90 -3.52 18.95
CA LEU A 451 -11.11 -4.54 19.97
C LEU A 451 -12.48 -5.24 19.85
N ALA A 452 -13.50 -4.54 19.34
CA ALA A 452 -14.80 -5.15 19.04
C ALA A 452 -14.71 -6.09 17.83
N LEU A 453 -14.08 -5.63 16.73
CA LEU A 453 -13.85 -6.44 15.52
C LEU A 453 -13.00 -7.68 15.80
N LEU A 454 -12.08 -7.61 16.76
CA LEU A 454 -11.26 -8.75 17.20
C LEU A 454 -12.12 -9.91 17.77
N ASP A 455 -13.32 -9.62 18.27
CA ASP A 455 -14.26 -10.62 18.77
C ASP A 455 -15.24 -11.13 17.71
N ASP A 456 -15.30 -10.51 16.53
CA ASP A 456 -16.13 -10.93 15.41
C ASP A 456 -15.41 -12.03 14.58
N PRO A 457 -15.94 -13.27 14.53
CA PRO A 457 -15.33 -14.36 13.76
C PRO A 457 -15.41 -14.17 12.24
N SER A 458 -16.20 -13.21 11.75
CA SER A 458 -16.26 -12.87 10.32
C SER A 458 -15.13 -11.95 9.87
N VAL A 459 -14.42 -11.33 10.81
CA VAL A 459 -13.36 -10.35 10.54
C VAL A 459 -11.98 -11.02 10.60
N PRO A 460 -11.20 -10.99 9.51
CA PRO A 460 -9.87 -11.56 9.52
C PRO A 460 -8.92 -10.75 10.41
N GLN A 461 -8.15 -11.47 11.22
CA GLN A 461 -7.09 -10.92 12.06
C GLN A 461 -5.70 -11.25 11.50
N ALA A 462 -5.65 -12.29 10.66
CA ALA A 462 -4.46 -12.80 10.02
C ALA A 462 -4.66 -12.87 8.50
N GLU A 463 -3.63 -12.45 7.79
CA GLU A 463 -3.42 -12.76 6.37
C GLU A 463 -2.18 -13.64 6.26
N LEU A 464 -2.27 -14.70 5.46
CA LEU A 464 -1.15 -15.54 5.04
C LEU A 464 -1.06 -15.50 3.52
N VAL A 465 0.14 -15.41 2.98
CA VAL A 465 0.39 -15.35 1.54
C VAL A 465 1.49 -16.33 1.17
N ILE A 466 1.30 -17.04 0.05
CA ILE A 466 2.37 -17.77 -0.63
C ILE A 466 2.71 -17.07 -1.95
N GLY A 467 4.00 -16.72 -2.11
CA GLY A 467 4.58 -16.14 -3.30
C GLY A 467 5.50 -17.11 -4.04
N THR A 468 5.61 -16.93 -5.36
CA THR A 468 6.49 -17.73 -6.23
C THR A 468 7.76 -16.95 -6.59
N GLY A 469 8.83 -17.21 -5.85
CA GLY A 469 10.10 -16.51 -5.94
C GLY A 469 10.57 -16.00 -4.59
N TYR A 470 11.80 -15.53 -4.52
CA TYR A 470 12.38 -14.91 -3.35
C TYR A 470 11.93 -13.45 -3.18
N SER A 471 11.39 -13.12 -2.01
CA SER A 471 11.12 -11.73 -1.58
C SER A 471 11.46 -11.51 -0.10
N GLY A 472 12.38 -12.32 0.45
CA GLY A 472 12.85 -12.22 1.83
C GLY A 472 13.79 -11.04 2.09
N SER A 473 14.19 -10.88 3.36
CA SER A 473 14.96 -9.72 3.83
C SER A 473 16.48 -9.95 3.81
N LYS A 474 16.93 -11.20 3.85
CA LYS A 474 18.35 -11.59 3.81
C LYS A 474 19.08 -11.23 2.50
N GLY A 475 18.33 -10.96 1.43
CA GLY A 475 18.83 -10.86 0.07
C GLY A 475 18.92 -12.21 -0.64
N TYR A 476 18.63 -12.20 -1.95
CA TYR A 476 18.77 -13.37 -2.80
C TYR A 476 20.25 -13.84 -2.80
N PRO A 477 20.52 -15.16 -2.85
CA PRO A 477 21.89 -15.67 -2.86
C PRO A 477 22.79 -14.96 -3.87
N ALA A 478 23.99 -14.54 -3.45
CA ALA A 478 24.91 -13.79 -4.30
C ALA A 478 25.47 -14.66 -5.46
N LYS A 479 25.78 -14.02 -6.60
CA LYS A 479 26.40 -14.69 -7.75
C LYS A 479 27.71 -15.37 -7.35
N GLY A 480 27.86 -16.64 -7.71
CA GLY A 480 29.01 -17.47 -7.35
C GLY A 480 28.84 -18.29 -6.07
N THR A 481 27.74 -18.10 -5.32
CA THR A 481 27.38 -19.00 -4.21
C THR A 481 26.66 -20.26 -4.73
N PRO A 482 26.72 -21.40 -4.01
CA PRO A 482 26.02 -22.63 -4.42
C PRO A 482 24.49 -22.49 -4.57
N LEU A 483 23.91 -21.48 -3.91
CA LEU A 483 22.47 -21.20 -3.94
C LEU A 483 22.07 -20.20 -5.04
N TYR A 484 23.02 -19.61 -5.77
CA TYR A 484 22.68 -18.72 -6.88
C TYR A 484 21.98 -19.48 -8.01
N GLY A 485 20.87 -18.92 -8.51
CA GLY A 485 20.05 -19.55 -9.54
C GLY A 485 19.12 -20.64 -9.00
N LYS A 486 19.12 -20.90 -7.69
CA LYS A 486 18.09 -21.75 -7.06
C LYS A 486 16.76 -21.03 -6.99
N ARG A 487 15.69 -21.82 -6.95
CA ARG A 487 14.31 -21.35 -6.92
C ARG A 487 13.79 -21.36 -5.50
N PHE A 488 12.97 -20.37 -5.17
CA PHE A 488 12.43 -20.17 -3.84
C PHE A 488 10.91 -19.96 -3.90
N ILE A 489 10.25 -20.25 -2.79
CA ILE A 489 8.95 -19.69 -2.47
C ILE A 489 9.11 -18.71 -1.32
N ASN A 490 8.17 -17.80 -1.23
CA ASN A 490 8.04 -16.91 -0.09
C ASN A 490 6.74 -17.20 0.63
N LEU A 491 6.80 -17.26 1.95
CA LEU A 491 5.63 -17.24 2.82
C LEU A 491 5.62 -15.91 3.56
N GLU A 492 4.51 -15.19 3.48
CA GLU A 492 4.32 -13.90 4.12
C GLU A 492 3.10 -13.97 5.02
N ALA A 493 3.09 -13.16 6.07
CA ALA A 493 1.91 -13.02 6.90
C ALA A 493 1.83 -11.62 7.49
N ALA A 494 0.62 -11.16 7.77
CA ALA A 494 0.39 -9.87 8.40
C ALA A 494 -0.75 -9.90 9.41
N VAL A 495 -0.55 -9.18 10.52
CA VAL A 495 -1.63 -8.84 11.44
C VAL A 495 -2.47 -7.74 10.80
N GLN A 496 -3.76 -8.01 10.57
CA GLN A 496 -4.66 -7.09 9.85
C GLN A 496 -5.10 -5.91 10.73
N HIS A 497 -5.36 -6.16 12.01
CA HIS A 497 -5.87 -5.15 12.95
C HIS A 497 -4.85 -4.79 14.03
N SER A 498 -3.71 -4.21 13.62
CA SER A 498 -2.66 -3.74 14.55
C SER A 498 -3.18 -2.69 15.53
N LEU A 499 -2.71 -2.75 16.78
CA LEU A 499 -3.06 -1.79 17.84
C LEU A 499 -2.02 -0.68 18.01
N SER A 500 -0.80 -0.85 17.49
CA SER A 500 0.17 0.24 17.37
C SER A 500 -0.40 1.40 16.55
N ARG A 501 -0.06 2.62 16.94
CA ARG A 501 -0.41 3.87 16.24
C ARG A 501 0.79 4.79 16.20
N GLY A 502 1.00 5.38 15.04
CA GLY A 502 2.03 6.38 14.80
C GLY A 502 1.47 7.74 14.42
N SER A 503 2.36 8.59 13.92
CA SER A 503 2.00 9.86 13.29
C SER A 503 2.93 10.22 12.13
N THR A 504 2.50 11.19 11.32
CA THR A 504 3.31 11.82 10.28
C THR A 504 3.09 13.34 10.31
N HIS A 505 4.19 14.09 10.41
CA HIS A 505 4.16 15.55 10.47
C HIS A 505 5.18 16.17 9.53
N VAL A 506 4.98 17.43 9.19
CA VAL A 506 5.94 18.27 8.48
C VAL A 506 7.29 18.25 9.19
N ASN A 507 8.38 18.18 8.41
CA ASN A 507 9.72 18.31 8.96
C ASN A 507 9.96 19.77 9.36
N THR A 508 10.01 20.04 10.66
CA THR A 508 10.17 21.40 11.20
C THR A 508 11.49 22.08 10.80
N THR A 509 12.51 21.33 10.41
CA THR A 509 13.81 21.87 9.97
C THR A 509 13.85 22.22 8.48
N ASP A 510 12.98 21.61 7.68
CA ASP A 510 12.83 21.88 6.25
C ASP A 510 11.37 21.59 5.84
N PRO A 511 10.43 22.49 6.21
CA PRO A 511 9.01 22.18 6.09
C PRO A 511 8.53 22.08 4.64
N LEU A 512 9.12 22.89 3.73
CA LEU A 512 8.69 22.96 2.33
C LEU A 512 9.36 21.94 1.43
N LEU A 513 10.66 21.65 1.60
CA LEU A 513 11.41 20.75 0.73
C LEU A 513 11.73 19.41 1.38
N GLY A 514 11.67 19.34 2.71
CA GLY A 514 11.94 18.15 3.47
C GLY A 514 10.81 17.12 3.36
N LYS A 515 11.19 15.85 3.49
CA LYS A 515 10.23 14.75 3.63
C LYS A 515 9.53 14.85 4.99
N PRO A 516 8.23 14.52 5.09
CA PRO A 516 7.54 14.38 6.37
C PRO A 516 8.29 13.43 7.30
N ILE A 517 8.24 13.76 8.59
CA ILE A 517 8.72 12.90 9.66
C ILE A 517 7.63 11.87 9.96
N ILE A 518 7.94 10.59 9.80
CA ILE A 518 7.01 9.48 10.03
C ILE A 518 7.44 8.73 11.29
N ASP A 519 6.73 8.90 12.40
CA ASP A 519 6.90 8.11 13.62
C ASP A 519 5.89 6.96 13.59
N ALA A 520 6.24 5.84 12.94
CA ALA A 520 5.29 4.75 12.71
C ALA A 520 4.93 3.96 13.98
N ARG A 521 5.82 3.95 14.99
CA ARG A 521 5.70 3.16 16.23
C ARG A 521 5.25 1.71 16.01
N PHE A 522 5.67 1.10 14.90
CA PHE A 522 5.32 -0.29 14.60
C PHE A 522 5.71 -1.19 15.76
N PHE A 523 4.83 -2.13 16.08
CA PHE A 523 5.04 -3.11 17.15
C PHE A 523 5.25 -2.51 18.54
N SER A 524 4.86 -1.26 18.80
CA SER A 524 4.85 -0.69 20.15
C SER A 524 3.87 -1.43 21.08
N HIS A 525 2.76 -1.92 20.53
CA HIS A 525 1.78 -2.71 21.26
C HIS A 525 2.15 -4.20 21.33
N ALA A 526 2.10 -4.80 22.53
CA ALA A 526 2.52 -6.19 22.75
C ALA A 526 1.70 -7.24 21.96
N TYR A 527 0.39 -6.99 21.77
CA TYR A 527 -0.45 -7.81 20.88
C TYR A 527 0.12 -7.95 19.47
N ASP A 528 0.64 -6.87 18.89
CA ASP A 528 1.16 -6.90 17.52
C ASP A 528 2.39 -7.82 17.41
N ARG A 529 3.28 -7.77 18.41
CA ARG A 529 4.45 -8.66 18.50
C ARG A 529 4.04 -10.12 18.66
N ALA A 530 3.15 -10.39 19.61
CA ALA A 530 2.68 -11.75 19.89
C ALA A 530 1.90 -12.37 18.72
N GLY A 531 1.07 -11.58 18.03
CA GLY A 531 0.38 -11.99 16.82
C GLY A 531 1.36 -12.33 15.70
N THR A 532 2.38 -11.50 15.50
CA THR A 532 3.41 -11.72 14.47
C THR A 532 4.24 -12.98 14.75
N VAL A 533 4.62 -13.24 16.00
CA VAL A 533 5.27 -14.51 16.39
C VAL A 533 4.36 -15.71 16.11
N ALA A 534 3.06 -15.62 16.43
CA ALA A 534 2.12 -16.69 16.15
C ALA A 534 2.00 -16.96 14.64
N LEU A 535 1.95 -15.91 13.81
CA LEU A 535 1.93 -16.03 12.36
C LEU A 535 3.22 -16.68 11.81
N ALA A 536 4.39 -16.30 12.31
CA ALA A 536 5.65 -16.91 11.88
C ALA A 536 5.71 -18.42 12.16
N ARG A 537 5.19 -18.86 13.32
CA ARG A 537 5.05 -20.28 13.65
C ARG A 537 4.08 -21.00 12.71
N VAL A 538 2.95 -20.36 12.38
CA VAL A 538 2.00 -20.91 11.41
C VAL A 538 2.66 -21.09 10.05
N LEU A 539 3.37 -20.08 9.52
CA LEU A 539 4.05 -20.19 8.24
C LEU A 539 5.07 -21.33 8.21
N ARG A 540 5.86 -21.50 9.29
CA ARG A 540 6.77 -22.65 9.42
C ARG A 540 6.02 -23.98 9.44
N ALA A 541 4.90 -24.06 10.15
CA ALA A 541 4.07 -25.26 10.18
C ALA A 541 3.49 -25.58 8.79
N VAL A 542 3.02 -24.57 8.04
CA VAL A 542 2.52 -24.74 6.66
C VAL A 542 3.63 -25.27 5.74
N ALA A 543 4.85 -24.72 5.83
CA ALA A 543 5.99 -25.22 5.05
C ALA A 543 6.38 -26.67 5.43
N ALA A 544 6.12 -27.08 6.67
CA ALA A 544 6.36 -28.43 7.15
C ALA A 544 5.23 -29.42 6.81
N ALA A 545 4.05 -28.94 6.41
CA ALA A 545 2.90 -29.75 6.06
C ALA A 545 2.94 -30.23 4.60
N GLU A 546 2.43 -31.43 4.36
CA GLU A 546 2.21 -31.92 2.99
C GLU A 546 0.99 -31.22 2.34
N PRO A 547 0.97 -31.04 1.01
CA PRO A 547 1.99 -31.45 0.04
C PRO A 547 3.15 -30.45 -0.15
N LEU A 548 3.13 -29.28 0.51
CA LEU A 548 4.18 -28.26 0.32
C LEU A 548 5.56 -28.76 0.79
N ARG A 549 5.62 -29.49 1.90
CA ARG A 549 6.87 -30.05 2.43
C ARG A 549 7.64 -30.88 1.39
N SER A 550 6.93 -31.65 0.57
CA SER A 550 7.52 -32.52 -0.46
C SER A 550 8.33 -31.78 -1.51
N VAL A 551 8.08 -30.48 -1.75
CA VAL A 551 8.75 -29.70 -2.79
C VAL A 551 9.86 -28.80 -2.26
N LEU A 552 10.01 -28.70 -0.93
CA LEU A 552 10.98 -27.82 -0.28
C LEU A 552 12.27 -28.57 0.09
N ALA A 553 13.41 -27.99 -0.29
CA ALA A 553 14.73 -28.43 0.15
C ALA A 553 14.96 -28.04 1.61
N GLY A 554 14.51 -26.85 2.01
CA GLY A 554 14.61 -26.35 3.37
C GLY A 554 14.32 -24.86 3.50
N GLU A 555 14.32 -24.38 4.73
CA GLU A 555 14.14 -22.97 5.11
C GLU A 555 15.44 -22.19 4.84
N TYR A 556 15.36 -21.11 4.06
CA TYR A 556 16.49 -20.24 3.73
C TYR A 556 16.65 -19.09 4.73
N GLU A 557 15.52 -18.52 5.16
CA GLU A 557 15.44 -17.58 6.28
C GLU A 557 14.08 -17.75 7.01
N PRO A 558 14.07 -17.76 8.35
CA PRO A 558 15.22 -17.65 9.27
C PRO A 558 16.14 -18.88 9.32
N GLY A 559 15.58 -20.08 9.23
CA GLY A 559 16.29 -21.35 9.40
C GLY A 559 16.51 -21.73 10.88
N LEU A 560 16.71 -23.02 11.13
CA LEU A 560 16.72 -23.60 12.48
C LEU A 560 17.94 -23.21 13.34
N ALA A 561 19.01 -22.72 12.71
CA ALA A 561 20.18 -22.20 13.43
C ALA A 561 19.91 -20.83 14.07
N VAL A 562 18.99 -20.05 13.48
CA VAL A 562 18.59 -18.72 13.97
C VAL A 562 17.41 -18.86 14.93
N VAL A 563 16.40 -19.61 14.51
CA VAL A 563 15.20 -19.87 15.30
C VAL A 563 14.98 -21.38 15.40
N PRO A 564 15.40 -22.04 16.49
CA PRO A 564 15.21 -23.48 16.72
C PRO A 564 13.75 -23.93 16.64
N GLU A 565 13.54 -25.25 16.54
CA GLU A 565 12.20 -25.83 16.45
C GLU A 565 11.36 -25.57 17.73
N ASP A 566 12.00 -25.63 18.89
CA ASP A 566 11.44 -25.37 20.22
C ASP A 566 11.64 -23.92 20.69
N ALA A 567 11.96 -22.99 19.78
CA ALA A 567 12.21 -21.59 20.10
C ALA A 567 11.05 -20.97 20.89
N THR A 568 11.38 -20.22 21.94
CA THR A 568 10.47 -19.36 22.71
C THR A 568 9.99 -18.16 21.88
N ASP A 569 8.94 -17.48 22.32
CA ASP A 569 8.44 -16.28 21.62
C ASP A 569 9.51 -15.16 21.55
N GLU A 570 10.33 -15.04 22.59
CA GLU A 570 11.47 -14.12 22.61
C GLU A 570 12.52 -14.48 21.55
N GLN A 571 12.87 -15.77 21.42
CA GLN A 571 13.83 -16.21 20.39
C GLN A 571 13.31 -16.01 18.97
N TRP A 572 12.00 -16.08 18.75
CA TRP A 572 11.40 -15.70 17.47
C TRP A 572 11.53 -14.20 17.21
N TRP A 573 11.23 -13.38 18.22
CA TRP A 573 11.25 -11.93 18.09
C TRP A 573 12.67 -11.40 17.91
N GLU A 574 13.51 -11.56 18.92
CA GLU A 574 14.88 -11.05 18.97
C GLU A 574 15.80 -11.75 17.97
N GLY A 575 15.56 -13.03 17.68
CA GLY A 575 16.40 -13.80 16.77
C GLY A 575 16.12 -13.53 15.30
N TYR A 576 14.93 -13.02 14.93
CA TYR A 576 14.56 -12.86 13.53
C TYR A 576 13.55 -11.73 13.27
N LEU A 577 12.39 -11.74 13.92
CA LEU A 577 11.27 -10.88 13.52
C LEU A 577 11.57 -9.39 13.73
N ALA A 578 12.30 -9.03 14.79
CA ALA A 578 12.73 -7.64 15.02
C ALA A 578 13.59 -7.10 13.86
N ASP A 579 14.30 -7.97 13.13
CA ASP A 579 15.16 -7.61 11.99
C ASP A 579 14.47 -7.66 10.62
N VAL A 580 13.28 -8.28 10.51
CA VAL A 580 12.60 -8.47 9.21
C VAL A 580 11.17 -7.97 9.13
N ALA A 581 10.47 -7.83 10.27
CA ALA A 581 9.09 -7.37 10.28
C ALA A 581 9.00 -5.93 9.75
N SER A 582 7.96 -5.59 9.00
CA SER A 582 7.90 -4.34 8.24
C SER A 582 6.45 -3.91 7.96
N SER A 583 6.33 -2.70 7.42
CA SER A 583 5.14 -2.21 6.71
C SER A 583 4.78 -3.14 5.54
N THR A 584 3.48 -3.23 5.23
CA THR A 584 2.97 -3.82 3.98
C THR A 584 2.57 -2.76 2.95
N TRP A 585 2.95 -1.50 3.16
CA TRP A 585 2.60 -0.34 2.35
C TRP A 585 1.09 -0.06 2.24
N HIS A 586 0.34 -0.34 3.30
CA HIS A 586 -1.12 -0.12 3.41
C HIS A 586 -1.45 1.00 4.40
N GLU A 587 -0.63 2.05 4.42
CA GLU A 587 -0.73 3.08 5.45
C GLU A 587 -2.05 3.86 5.34
N SER A 588 -2.68 4.13 6.48
CA SER A 588 -3.97 4.84 6.58
C SER A 588 -4.12 5.65 7.87
N GLY A 589 -5.21 6.42 7.97
CA GLY A 589 -5.69 7.01 9.23
C GLY A 589 -5.26 8.45 9.55
N THR A 590 -4.29 9.00 8.84
CA THR A 590 -3.66 10.32 9.12
C THR A 590 -4.52 11.56 8.87
N CYS A 591 -5.62 11.38 8.14
CA CYS A 591 -6.72 12.35 8.05
C CYS A 591 -8.03 11.61 8.36
N ALA A 592 -8.20 11.16 9.62
CA ALA A 592 -9.29 10.27 10.00
C ALA A 592 -10.68 10.86 9.73
N MET A 593 -11.57 10.02 9.20
CA MET A 593 -12.98 10.33 9.01
C MET A 593 -13.75 9.99 10.30
N LEU A 594 -13.82 10.96 11.22
CA LEU A 594 -14.37 10.81 12.57
C LEU A 594 -14.96 12.16 13.03
N PRO A 595 -15.77 12.18 14.10
CA PRO A 595 -16.12 13.42 14.78
C PRO A 595 -14.88 14.18 15.29
N ARG A 596 -14.89 15.52 15.26
CA ARG A 596 -13.74 16.35 15.68
C ARG A 596 -13.30 16.06 17.11
N GLY A 597 -14.26 15.89 18.02
CA GLY A 597 -14.00 15.60 19.44
C GLY A 597 -13.34 14.24 19.69
N GLU A 598 -13.34 13.36 18.70
CA GLU A 598 -12.73 12.02 18.73
C GLU A 598 -11.43 11.97 17.90
N GLY A 599 -10.86 13.13 17.56
CA GLY A 599 -9.64 13.24 16.75
C GLY A 599 -9.86 13.21 15.25
N GLY A 600 -11.08 13.46 14.77
CA GLY A 600 -11.40 13.46 13.35
C GLY A 600 -10.90 14.69 12.59
N VAL A 601 -10.37 14.45 11.39
CA VAL A 601 -9.90 15.49 10.47
C VAL A 601 -10.97 15.83 9.43
N VAL A 602 -11.72 14.83 8.96
CA VAL A 602 -12.83 15.02 8.01
C VAL A 602 -14.13 14.38 8.51
N GLY A 603 -15.27 14.94 8.12
CA GLY A 603 -16.59 14.36 8.38
C GLY A 603 -16.98 13.33 7.33
N ALA A 604 -18.19 12.78 7.45
CA ALA A 604 -18.75 11.79 6.52
C ALA A 604 -18.88 12.29 5.06
N ASP A 605 -18.89 13.61 4.84
CA ASP A 605 -18.88 14.24 3.53
C ASP A 605 -17.46 14.52 3.00
N LEU A 606 -16.42 14.05 3.72
CA LEU A 606 -15.00 14.26 3.47
C LEU A 606 -14.54 15.72 3.58
N ARG A 607 -15.36 16.62 4.13
CA ARG A 607 -14.97 18.01 4.42
C ARG A 607 -14.31 18.10 5.80
N PHE A 608 -13.46 19.09 6.01
CA PHE A 608 -12.78 19.28 7.29
C PHE A 608 -13.78 19.49 8.44
N THR A 609 -13.56 18.84 9.57
CA THR A 609 -14.50 18.87 10.70
C THR A 609 -14.62 20.23 11.41
N ALA A 610 -13.86 21.24 10.98
CA ALA A 610 -14.08 22.64 11.36
C ALA A 610 -15.40 23.22 10.79
N TYR A 611 -16.12 22.45 9.96
CA TYR A 611 -17.39 22.81 9.32
C TYR A 611 -18.63 22.16 9.98
N GLU A 612 -18.69 22.03 11.30
CA GLU A 612 -20.02 21.91 11.94
C GLU A 612 -20.63 23.31 12.00
N ASP A 613 -21.48 23.63 11.03
CA ASP A 613 -22.42 24.75 11.14
C ASP A 613 -23.27 24.51 12.40
N PRO A 614 -23.23 25.39 13.43
CA PRO A 614 -24.09 25.23 14.59
C PRO A 614 -25.56 25.60 14.30
N GLY A 615 -26.01 25.51 13.05
CA GLY A 615 -27.33 25.94 12.56
C GLY A 615 -28.08 24.88 11.77
#